data_AF-A4HYT9-F1
#
_entry.id   AF-A4HYT9-F1
#
_cell.length_a   1.000
_cell.length_b   1.000
_cell.length_c   1.000
_cell.angle_alpha   90.00
_cell.angle_beta   90.00
_cell.angle_gamma   90.00
#
_symmetry.space_group_name_H-M   'P 1'
#
loop_
_entity.id
_entity.type
_entity.pdbx_description
1 polymer ?
#
loop_
_entity_poly.entity_id
_entity_poly.type
_entity_poly.pdbx_seq_one_letter_code
_entity_poly.pdbx_strand_id
1 'polypeptide(L)'
;MTDCWYIPEAVADRRDENRLSPNVPASYEVLGEVGIFYRHFDPKEVSDDIEGFIQPLLKKLNYQSYDVVNLSPANLGAEKFETLAEQHFMEHIHEDDEVRLILEGQGYFDVRDINDKWIRLLSKPGDCIVVPAGMYHRFTTDQSKDIKTLRIFKEAPRWIALNRGPEAEEKPARKEYLARLHAPAETAVGAANGRTIFSLRYPLKLDVELTAITKRLLEQHSKRPLALAIYLTGSTDPTTGESWCPDCVLAKPHVATRFAELRGKYGEERAIFLQLPVERASYLGNPNFPYRTHPTLQLASVPTLLVLTPAKDAKEKGDVQWHDLLDVKVRTCDADKADVLSLE
;
A
#
# COMPACT_ATOMS: atom_id res chain seq x y z
N MET A 1 -3.02 -15.23 -1.95
CA MET A 1 -2.82 -14.26 -0.85
C MET A 1 -1.79 -14.84 0.09
N THR A 2 -0.83 -14.01 0.47
CA THR A 2 0.19 -14.34 1.45
C THR A 2 -0.18 -13.67 2.74
N ASP A 3 -0.12 -14.42 3.83
CA ASP A 3 -0.65 -13.97 5.11
C ASP A 3 0.37 -13.03 5.79
N CYS A 4 -0.14 -12.00 6.46
CA CYS A 4 0.65 -11.06 7.24
C CYS A 4 -0.07 -10.66 8.53
N TRP A 5 0.68 -10.52 9.62
CA TRP A 5 0.13 -10.31 10.95
C TRP A 5 1.11 -9.60 11.86
N TYR A 6 0.61 -8.99 12.93
CA TYR A 6 1.45 -8.38 13.95
C TYR A 6 2.06 -9.46 14.87
N ILE A 7 3.31 -9.24 15.29
CA ILE A 7 4.06 -10.12 16.20
C ILE A 7 4.58 -9.33 17.43
N PRO A 8 4.94 -10.00 18.54
CA PRO A 8 5.60 -9.36 19.67
C PRO A 8 6.98 -8.76 19.32
N GLU A 9 7.46 -7.83 20.14
CA GLU A 9 8.79 -7.23 20.00
C GLU A 9 9.92 -8.26 20.14
N ALA A 10 9.79 -9.14 21.13
CA ALA A 10 10.72 -10.25 21.37
C ALA A 10 10.03 -11.57 21.05
N VAL A 11 10.73 -12.42 20.30
CA VAL A 11 10.25 -13.75 19.90
C VAL A 11 11.19 -14.83 20.45
N ALA A 12 10.62 -15.96 20.89
CA ALA A 12 11.41 -17.06 21.46
C ALA A 12 12.16 -17.85 20.38
N ASP A 13 11.46 -18.21 19.31
CA ASP A 13 12.07 -18.76 18.09
C ASP A 13 11.71 -17.85 16.92
N ARG A 14 12.74 -17.36 16.21
CA ARG A 14 12.57 -16.53 15.00
C ARG A 14 11.75 -17.24 13.92
N ARG A 15 11.80 -18.57 13.86
CA ARG A 15 11.22 -19.42 12.81
C ARG A 15 9.75 -19.79 13.03
N ASP A 16 9.20 -19.55 14.22
CA ASP A 16 7.78 -19.76 14.52
C ASP A 16 6.90 -18.65 13.95
N GLU A 17 5.59 -18.84 13.80
CA GLU A 17 4.72 -17.78 13.28
C GLU A 17 4.68 -16.53 14.18
N ASN A 18 4.90 -16.70 15.49
CA ASN A 18 4.95 -15.61 16.47
C ASN A 18 3.73 -14.67 16.47
N ARG A 19 2.53 -15.15 16.08
CA ARG A 19 1.30 -14.36 16.13
C ARG A 19 1.02 -13.85 17.54
N LEU A 20 0.51 -12.62 17.65
CA LEU A 20 -0.07 -12.13 18.89
C LEU A 20 -1.24 -13.02 19.35
N SER A 21 -1.55 -12.96 20.65
CA SER A 21 -2.72 -13.61 21.25
C SER A 21 -3.54 -12.55 22.02
N PRO A 22 -4.70 -12.12 21.50
CA PRO A 22 -5.36 -12.58 20.28
C PRO A 22 -4.60 -12.18 19.00
N ASN A 23 -4.81 -12.95 17.92
CA ASN A 23 -4.20 -12.66 16.62
C ASN A 23 -4.67 -11.29 16.09
N VAL A 24 -3.73 -10.53 15.53
CA VAL A 24 -4.01 -9.26 14.87
C VAL A 24 -3.48 -9.36 13.43
N PRO A 25 -4.35 -9.66 12.44
CA PRO A 25 -3.95 -9.64 11.04
C PRO A 25 -3.48 -8.24 10.62
N ALA A 26 -2.48 -8.19 9.75
CA ALA A 26 -2.13 -6.99 9.01
C ALA A 26 -2.82 -7.02 7.62
N SER A 27 -2.73 -5.92 6.87
CA SER A 27 -3.29 -5.85 5.52
C SER A 27 -2.25 -5.31 4.54
N TYR A 28 -2.43 -5.59 3.25
CA TYR A 28 -1.57 -5.04 2.20
C TYR A 28 -1.59 -3.52 2.15
N GLU A 29 -2.67 -2.89 2.58
CA GLU A 29 -2.75 -1.43 2.69
C GLU A 29 -1.83 -0.90 3.80
N VAL A 30 -1.71 -1.59 4.94
CA VAL A 30 -0.73 -1.22 5.99
C VAL A 30 0.71 -1.41 5.49
N LEU A 31 0.96 -2.48 4.74
CA LEU A 31 2.26 -2.71 4.11
C LEU A 31 2.58 -1.61 3.08
N GLY A 32 1.60 -1.24 2.24
CA GLY A 32 1.73 -0.13 1.30
C GLY A 32 1.90 1.23 2.00
N GLU A 33 1.38 1.39 3.22
CA GLU A 33 1.59 2.61 4.01
C GLU A 33 3.07 2.86 4.33
N VAL A 34 3.81 1.78 4.56
CA VAL A 34 5.26 1.80 4.82
C VAL A 34 6.10 1.55 3.56
N GLY A 35 5.47 1.57 2.38
CA GLY A 35 6.15 1.43 1.10
C GLY A 35 6.56 0.01 0.73
N ILE A 36 6.11 -1.01 1.47
CA ILE A 36 6.25 -2.41 1.05
C ILE A 36 5.35 -2.63 -0.16
N PHE A 37 5.95 -3.14 -1.22
CA PHE A 37 5.22 -3.49 -2.42
C PHE A 37 5.22 -5.01 -2.63
N TYR A 38 4.05 -5.56 -2.92
CA TYR A 38 3.83 -6.99 -3.05
C TYR A 38 3.13 -7.34 -4.37
N ARG A 39 3.64 -8.37 -5.05
CA ARG A 39 3.00 -9.01 -6.20
C ARG A 39 3.06 -10.52 -6.05
N HIS A 40 2.03 -11.20 -6.51
CA HIS A 40 2.03 -12.66 -6.63
C HIS A 40 2.02 -13.03 -8.11
N PHE A 41 2.93 -13.92 -8.49
CA PHE A 41 3.03 -14.54 -9.80
C PHE A 41 2.67 -16.03 -9.69
N ASP A 42 2.21 -16.64 -10.78
CA ASP A 42 2.06 -18.10 -10.79
C ASP A 42 3.46 -18.73 -10.62
N PRO A 43 3.69 -19.54 -9.58
CA PRO A 43 5.00 -20.16 -9.37
C PRO A 43 5.52 -20.94 -10.58
N LYS A 44 4.62 -21.56 -11.37
CA LYS A 44 5.00 -22.34 -12.55
C LYS A 44 5.53 -21.47 -13.68
N GLU A 45 4.90 -20.31 -13.90
CA GLU A 45 5.37 -19.34 -14.91
C GLU A 45 6.78 -18.83 -14.60
N VAL A 46 7.15 -18.76 -13.32
CA VAL A 46 8.49 -18.34 -12.89
C VAL A 46 9.50 -19.49 -12.99
N SER A 47 9.15 -20.70 -12.53
CA SER A 47 10.13 -21.78 -12.41
C SER A 47 10.47 -22.48 -13.72
N ASP A 48 9.54 -22.51 -14.69
CA ASP A 48 9.74 -23.21 -15.98
C ASP A 48 10.77 -22.50 -16.88
N ASP A 49 10.81 -21.17 -16.86
CA ASP A 49 11.78 -20.35 -17.57
C ASP A 49 12.07 -19.05 -16.79
N ILE A 50 12.97 -19.15 -15.81
CA ILE A 50 13.35 -18.00 -14.96
C ILE A 50 13.82 -16.82 -15.81
N GLU A 51 14.68 -17.06 -16.81
CA GLU A 51 15.26 -16.01 -17.65
C GLU A 51 14.18 -15.31 -18.50
N GLY A 52 13.34 -16.10 -19.18
CA GLY A 52 12.24 -15.58 -19.99
C GLY A 52 11.20 -14.82 -19.16
N PHE A 53 10.96 -15.24 -17.92
CA PHE A 53 10.07 -14.54 -16.99
C PHE A 53 10.68 -13.23 -16.45
N ILE A 54 11.94 -13.28 -15.99
CA ILE A 54 12.53 -12.17 -15.22
C ILE A 54 12.96 -11.00 -16.10
N GLN A 55 13.46 -11.24 -17.31
CA GLN A 55 13.97 -10.18 -18.19
C GLN A 55 12.93 -9.09 -18.54
N PRO A 56 11.67 -9.44 -18.90
CA PRO A 56 10.61 -8.45 -19.07
C PRO A 56 10.30 -7.67 -17.78
N LEU A 57 10.33 -8.36 -16.63
CA LEU A 57 10.06 -7.75 -15.33
C LEU A 57 11.14 -6.73 -14.94
N LEU A 58 12.42 -7.07 -15.17
CA LEU A 58 13.57 -6.18 -14.95
C LEU A 58 13.43 -4.89 -15.77
N LYS A 59 13.16 -5.01 -17.08
CA LYS A 59 12.96 -3.85 -17.96
C LYS A 59 11.79 -2.98 -17.50
N LYS A 60 10.67 -3.60 -17.11
CA LYS A 60 9.47 -2.89 -16.66
C LYS A 60 9.70 -2.14 -15.34
N LEU A 61 10.41 -2.75 -14.40
CA LEU A 61 10.65 -2.18 -13.09
C LEU A 61 11.92 -1.32 -13.02
N ASN A 62 12.64 -1.18 -14.13
CA ASN A 62 13.93 -0.49 -14.21
C ASN A 62 14.99 -1.10 -13.27
N TYR A 63 15.05 -2.44 -13.20
CA TYR A 63 16.11 -3.21 -12.55
C TYR A 63 17.07 -3.77 -13.61
N GLN A 64 18.34 -3.97 -13.26
CA GLN A 64 19.39 -4.32 -14.21
C GLN A 64 19.79 -5.79 -14.20
N SER A 65 19.79 -6.42 -13.02
CA SER A 65 20.34 -7.76 -12.87
C SER A 65 19.60 -8.57 -11.81
N TYR A 66 19.84 -9.87 -11.82
CA TYR A 66 19.32 -10.79 -10.81
C TYR A 66 20.33 -11.91 -10.53
N ASP A 67 20.16 -12.59 -9.41
CA ASP A 67 20.78 -13.89 -9.14
C ASP A 67 19.81 -14.84 -8.43
N VAL A 68 20.18 -16.12 -8.38
CA VAL A 68 19.44 -17.16 -7.68
C VAL A 68 20.20 -17.54 -6.42
N VAL A 69 19.55 -17.49 -5.26
CA VAL A 69 20.12 -17.95 -3.99
C VAL A 69 19.25 -19.04 -3.38
N ASN A 70 19.91 -20.13 -2.96
CA ASN A 70 19.31 -21.17 -2.13
C ASN A 70 19.94 -21.11 -0.73
N LEU A 71 19.14 -20.73 0.25
CA LEU A 71 19.51 -20.63 1.66
C LEU A 71 18.98 -21.85 2.40
N SER A 72 19.80 -22.89 2.50
CA SER A 72 19.52 -24.10 3.27
C SER A 72 20.78 -24.73 3.85
N PRO A 73 20.68 -25.51 4.95
CA PRO A 73 21.81 -26.28 5.47
C PRO A 73 22.39 -27.25 4.44
N ALA A 74 21.55 -27.81 3.56
CA ALA A 74 21.99 -28.73 2.51
C ALA A 74 22.86 -28.05 1.44
N ASN A 75 22.55 -26.80 1.08
CA ASN A 75 23.27 -26.05 0.05
C ASN A 75 24.50 -25.29 0.59
N LEU A 76 24.45 -24.83 1.85
CA LEU A 76 25.49 -23.95 2.43
C LEU A 76 26.36 -24.62 3.49
N GLY A 77 25.93 -25.76 4.03
CA GLY A 77 26.45 -26.32 5.27
C GLY A 77 25.80 -25.66 6.50
N ALA A 78 25.68 -26.43 7.59
CA ALA A 78 24.95 -26.02 8.80
C ALA A 78 25.51 -24.74 9.45
N GLU A 79 26.84 -24.64 9.57
CA GLU A 79 27.51 -23.49 10.20
C GLU A 79 27.24 -22.19 9.42
N LYS A 80 27.56 -22.18 8.12
CA LYS A 80 27.34 -21.02 7.25
C LYS A 80 25.87 -20.63 7.18
N PHE A 81 24.96 -21.61 7.12
CA PHE A 81 23.53 -21.35 7.16
C PHE A 81 23.11 -20.64 8.45
N GLU A 82 23.51 -21.14 9.63
CA GLU A 82 23.10 -20.51 10.89
C GLU A 82 23.75 -19.12 11.07
N THR A 83 25.01 -18.92 10.64
CA THR A 83 25.64 -17.59 10.64
C THR A 83 24.87 -16.59 9.77
N LEU A 84 24.48 -16.98 8.55
CA LEU A 84 23.67 -16.11 7.68
C LEU A 84 22.26 -15.90 8.25
N ALA A 85 21.65 -16.93 8.84
CA ALA A 85 20.33 -16.82 9.46
C ALA A 85 20.35 -15.87 10.67
N GLU A 86 21.44 -15.83 11.45
CA GLU A 86 21.64 -14.83 12.49
C GLU A 86 21.81 -13.42 11.91
N GLN A 87 22.63 -13.27 10.87
CA GLN A 87 22.85 -11.97 10.22
C GLN A 87 21.57 -11.39 9.60
N HIS A 88 20.82 -12.19 8.84
CA HIS A 88 19.57 -11.77 8.22
C HIS A 88 18.48 -11.45 9.25
N PHE A 89 18.51 -12.09 10.42
CA PHE A 89 17.51 -11.86 11.48
C PHE A 89 17.84 -10.65 12.38
N MET A 90 19.06 -10.11 12.34
CA MET A 90 19.32 -8.81 12.97
C MET A 90 18.54 -7.73 12.24
N GLU A 91 17.88 -6.81 12.97
CA GLU A 91 17.16 -5.70 12.35
C GLU A 91 18.14 -4.74 11.67
N HIS A 92 17.96 -4.53 10.37
CA HIS A 92 18.87 -3.75 9.53
C HIS A 92 18.16 -2.95 8.44
N ILE A 93 18.91 -2.07 7.78
CA ILE A 93 18.53 -1.40 6.53
C ILE A 93 19.48 -1.75 5.40
N HIS A 94 19.01 -1.54 4.18
CA HIS A 94 19.81 -1.48 2.96
C HIS A 94 19.75 -0.08 2.34
N GLU A 95 20.83 0.32 1.66
CA GLU A 95 20.90 1.58 0.90
C GLU A 95 20.16 1.50 -0.44
N ASP A 96 19.88 0.29 -0.91
CA ASP A 96 19.10 -0.02 -2.11
C ASP A 96 17.84 -0.82 -1.74
N ASP A 97 16.88 -0.92 -2.66
CA ASP A 97 15.69 -1.75 -2.46
C ASP A 97 16.09 -3.23 -2.38
N GLU A 98 15.56 -3.94 -1.39
CA GLU A 98 15.64 -5.40 -1.32
C GLU A 98 14.43 -6.01 -2.03
N VAL A 99 14.70 -6.60 -3.20
CA VAL A 99 13.67 -7.30 -3.98
C VAL A 99 13.92 -8.80 -3.96
N ARG A 100 12.88 -9.55 -3.59
CA ARG A 100 12.88 -11.02 -3.53
C ARG A 100 11.68 -11.59 -4.23
N LEU A 101 11.91 -12.50 -5.18
CA LEU A 101 10.88 -13.39 -5.72
C LEU A 101 11.15 -14.81 -5.27
N ILE A 102 10.25 -15.38 -4.49
CA ILE A 102 10.42 -16.72 -3.91
C ILE A 102 10.14 -17.78 -4.97
N LEU A 103 11.07 -18.73 -5.12
CA LEU A 103 10.99 -19.85 -6.07
C LEU A 103 10.58 -21.14 -5.37
N GLU A 104 11.22 -21.47 -4.26
CA GLU A 104 11.01 -22.70 -3.48
C GLU A 104 11.14 -22.38 -1.99
N GLY A 105 10.56 -23.24 -1.13
CA GLY A 105 10.59 -23.03 0.31
C GLY A 105 9.82 -21.80 0.77
N GLN A 106 10.02 -21.39 2.02
CA GLN A 106 9.33 -20.22 2.58
C GLN A 106 10.08 -19.59 3.76
N GLY A 107 9.72 -18.34 4.05
CA GLY A 107 10.28 -17.59 5.16
C GLY A 107 9.41 -16.42 5.56
N TYR A 108 9.95 -15.61 6.46
CA TYR A 108 9.29 -14.46 7.04
C TYR A 108 10.13 -13.21 6.83
N PHE A 109 9.51 -12.18 6.24
CA PHE A 109 9.99 -10.80 6.37
C PHE A 109 9.28 -10.16 7.55
N ASP A 110 10.05 -9.68 8.53
CA ASP A 110 9.51 -8.82 9.57
C ASP A 110 9.84 -7.37 9.21
N VAL A 111 8.84 -6.50 9.27
CA VAL A 111 8.94 -5.09 8.93
C VAL A 111 8.26 -4.22 9.98
N ARG A 112 8.63 -2.94 10.06
CA ARG A 112 8.00 -1.97 10.97
C ARG A 112 6.82 -1.27 10.31
N ASP A 113 5.69 -1.16 11.00
CA ASP A 113 4.57 -0.29 10.64
C ASP A 113 4.90 1.20 10.92
N ILE A 114 3.97 2.11 10.61
CA ILE A 114 4.13 3.55 10.90
C ILE A 114 4.28 3.89 12.40
N ASN A 115 3.93 2.97 13.30
CA ASN A 115 4.01 3.10 14.75
C ASN A 115 5.16 2.27 15.34
N ASP A 116 6.12 1.84 14.52
CA ASP A 116 7.28 1.02 14.89
C ASP A 116 6.91 -0.37 15.47
N LYS A 117 5.75 -0.92 15.13
CA LYS A 117 5.33 -2.28 15.50
C LYS A 117 5.73 -3.28 14.42
N TRP A 118 6.10 -4.48 14.83
CA TRP A 118 6.42 -5.55 13.91
C TRP A 118 5.19 -6.12 13.19
N ILE A 119 5.28 -6.18 11.88
CA ILE A 119 4.43 -6.97 11.00
C ILE A 119 5.30 -8.08 10.40
N ARG A 120 4.86 -9.33 10.54
CA ARG A 120 5.45 -10.49 9.88
C ARG A 120 4.69 -10.79 8.60
N LEU A 121 5.42 -10.96 7.51
CA LEU A 121 4.91 -11.38 6.21
C LEU A 121 5.42 -12.79 5.96
N LEU A 122 4.52 -13.76 5.79
CA LEU A 122 4.91 -15.02 5.17
C LEU A 122 5.43 -14.73 3.75
N SER A 123 6.32 -15.55 3.22
CA SER A 123 6.84 -15.42 1.86
C SER A 123 7.04 -16.80 1.30
N LYS A 124 6.29 -17.13 0.24
CA LYS A 124 6.20 -18.48 -0.34
C LYS A 124 6.32 -18.41 -1.87
N PRO A 125 6.47 -19.53 -2.59
CA PRO A 125 6.71 -19.53 -4.03
C PRO A 125 5.70 -18.67 -4.80
N GLY A 126 6.21 -17.89 -5.76
CA GLY A 126 5.44 -16.91 -6.55
C GLY A 126 5.31 -15.53 -5.92
N ASP A 127 5.63 -15.37 -4.63
CA ASP A 127 5.60 -14.06 -3.98
C ASP A 127 6.82 -13.23 -4.37
N CYS A 128 6.55 -12.01 -4.84
CA CYS A 128 7.53 -10.96 -5.07
C CYS A 128 7.31 -9.83 -4.07
N ILE A 129 8.32 -9.54 -3.26
CA ILE A 129 8.32 -8.49 -2.25
C ILE A 129 9.41 -7.50 -2.59
N VAL A 130 9.07 -6.22 -2.52
CA VAL A 130 10.01 -5.10 -2.58
C VAL A 130 10.02 -4.43 -1.21
N VAL A 131 11.13 -4.56 -0.51
CA VAL A 131 11.45 -3.79 0.69
C VAL A 131 12.20 -2.53 0.26
N PRO A 132 11.63 -1.33 0.45
CA PRO A 132 12.26 -0.10 -0.03
C PRO A 132 13.56 0.20 0.74
N ALA A 133 14.51 0.82 0.05
CA ALA A 133 15.74 1.34 0.64
C ALA A 133 15.45 2.19 1.89
N GLY A 134 16.27 2.04 2.94
CA GLY A 134 16.14 2.77 4.21
C GLY A 134 15.06 2.23 5.18
N MET A 135 14.34 1.18 4.82
CA MET A 135 13.35 0.53 5.68
C MET A 135 13.99 -0.49 6.63
N TYR A 136 13.67 -0.40 7.92
CA TYR A 136 14.04 -1.44 8.87
C TYR A 136 13.24 -2.71 8.63
N HIS A 137 13.98 -3.80 8.51
CA HIS A 137 13.43 -5.13 8.36
C HIS A 137 14.41 -6.17 8.88
N ARG A 138 13.93 -7.41 8.92
CA ARG A 138 14.76 -8.61 9.11
C ARG A 138 14.10 -9.79 8.41
N PHE A 139 14.88 -10.83 8.16
CA PHE A 139 14.43 -12.03 7.48
C PHE A 139 14.81 -13.29 8.25
N THR A 140 13.96 -14.31 8.18
CA THR A 140 14.28 -15.67 8.64
C THR A 140 13.54 -16.70 7.79
N THR A 141 14.15 -17.87 7.59
CA THR A 141 13.39 -19.04 7.13
C THR A 141 12.35 -19.44 8.18
N ASP A 142 11.38 -20.23 7.77
CA ASP A 142 10.55 -20.99 8.72
C ASP A 142 11.32 -22.20 9.27
N GLN A 143 10.60 -23.11 9.94
CA GLN A 143 11.14 -24.34 10.52
C GLN A 143 11.73 -25.33 9.50
N SER A 144 11.37 -25.23 8.20
CA SER A 144 11.96 -26.07 7.15
C SER A 144 13.42 -25.73 6.88
N LYS A 145 13.86 -24.51 7.24
CA LYS A 145 15.21 -24.00 6.99
C LYS A 145 15.61 -24.03 5.51
N ASP A 146 14.63 -23.88 4.63
CA ASP A 146 14.86 -23.91 3.19
C ASP A 146 14.09 -22.80 2.49
N ILE A 147 14.81 -22.01 1.70
CA ILE A 147 14.22 -21.02 0.81
C ILE A 147 15.14 -20.78 -0.39
N LYS A 148 14.55 -20.78 -1.58
CA LYS A 148 15.21 -20.42 -2.83
C LYS A 148 14.54 -19.17 -3.39
N THR A 149 15.34 -18.17 -3.72
CA THR A 149 14.85 -16.86 -4.14
C THR A 149 15.61 -16.33 -5.35
N LEU A 150 14.92 -15.58 -6.20
CA LEU A 150 15.56 -14.59 -7.07
C LEU A 150 15.76 -13.32 -6.27
N ARG A 151 17.00 -12.82 -6.28
CA ARG A 151 17.32 -11.48 -5.79
C ARG A 151 17.45 -10.57 -6.99
N ILE A 152 16.75 -9.43 -6.99
CA ILE A 152 16.65 -8.52 -8.12
C ILE A 152 17.29 -7.18 -7.74
N PHE A 153 18.11 -6.59 -8.62
CA PHE A 153 18.94 -5.42 -8.30
C PHE A 153 18.82 -4.28 -9.31
N LYS A 154 18.67 -3.05 -8.81
CA LYS A 154 18.61 -1.84 -9.64
C LYS A 154 19.94 -1.57 -10.31
N GLU A 155 21.02 -1.74 -9.57
CA GLU A 155 22.42 -1.60 -10.00
C GLU A 155 23.23 -2.79 -9.47
N ALA A 156 24.55 -2.80 -9.65
CA ALA A 156 25.40 -3.79 -9.00
C ALA A 156 25.17 -3.74 -7.47
N PRO A 157 24.74 -4.85 -6.84
CA PRO A 157 24.22 -4.80 -5.47
C PRO A 157 25.29 -4.38 -4.46
N ARG A 158 24.93 -3.42 -3.59
CA ARG A 158 25.68 -3.12 -2.37
C ARG A 158 25.14 -3.96 -1.22
N TRP A 159 25.75 -5.12 -0.99
CA TRP A 159 25.37 -6.10 0.03
C TRP A 159 25.63 -5.69 1.49
N ILE A 160 25.62 -4.39 1.80
CA ILE A 160 25.88 -3.91 3.15
C ILE A 160 24.55 -3.82 3.90
N ALA A 161 24.33 -4.75 4.82
CA ALA A 161 23.31 -4.61 5.85
C ALA A 161 23.86 -3.71 6.96
N LEU A 162 23.11 -2.66 7.30
CA LEU A 162 23.44 -1.76 8.40
C LEU A 162 22.46 -1.99 9.54
N ASN A 163 22.97 -2.54 10.64
CA ASN A 163 22.14 -2.80 11.81
C ASN A 163 21.53 -1.50 12.35
N ARG A 164 20.31 -1.61 12.89
CA ARG A 164 19.61 -0.50 13.53
C ARG A 164 20.47 0.17 14.59
N GLY A 165 20.65 1.48 14.47
CA GLY A 165 21.52 2.27 15.33
C GLY A 165 21.81 3.66 14.75
N PRO A 166 22.56 4.51 15.48
CA PRO A 166 22.82 5.88 15.07
C PRO A 166 23.43 6.02 13.66
N GLU A 167 24.32 5.10 13.29
CA GLU A 167 24.94 5.10 11.95
C GLU A 167 23.94 4.85 10.83
N ALA A 168 22.97 3.94 11.05
CA ALA A 168 21.91 3.65 10.09
C ALA A 168 20.94 4.82 9.94
N GLU A 169 20.62 5.54 11.03
CA GLU A 169 19.75 6.74 10.98
C GLU A 169 20.34 7.88 10.15
N GLU A 170 21.66 8.00 10.09
CA GLU A 170 22.33 9.06 9.34
C GLU A 170 22.41 8.81 7.84
N LYS A 171 22.09 7.60 7.37
CA LYS A 171 22.19 7.23 5.95
C LYS A 171 21.21 8.01 5.07
N PRO A 172 21.63 8.47 3.87
CA PRO A 172 20.75 9.15 2.93
C PRO A 172 19.48 8.34 2.61
N ALA A 173 19.62 7.05 2.31
CA ALA A 173 18.48 6.16 2.03
C ALA A 173 17.45 6.13 3.18
N ARG A 174 17.93 6.14 4.44
CA ARG A 174 17.06 6.18 5.63
C ARG A 174 16.31 7.50 5.75
N LYS A 175 16.99 8.63 5.54
CA LYS A 175 16.38 9.97 5.55
C LYS A 175 15.36 10.14 4.42
N GLU A 176 15.68 9.65 3.22
CA GLU A 176 14.79 9.67 2.06
C GLU A 176 13.56 8.78 2.27
N TYR A 177 13.73 7.59 2.84
CA TYR A 177 12.63 6.72 3.22
C TYR A 177 11.65 7.42 4.17
N LEU A 178 12.15 8.01 5.26
CA LEU A 178 11.33 8.74 6.22
C LEU A 178 10.66 9.97 5.59
N ALA A 179 11.37 10.71 4.75
CA ALA A 179 10.81 11.85 4.02
C ALA A 179 9.64 11.41 3.11
N ARG A 180 9.78 10.27 2.42
CA ARG A 180 8.71 9.70 1.58
C ARG A 180 7.51 9.21 2.40
N LEU A 181 7.73 8.60 3.56
CA LEU A 181 6.63 8.20 4.45
C LEU A 181 5.80 9.38 4.94
N HIS A 182 6.44 10.52 5.19
CA HIS A 182 5.78 11.73 5.67
C HIS A 182 5.38 12.70 4.55
N ALA A 183 5.76 12.39 3.30
CA ALA A 183 5.41 13.22 2.16
C ALA A 183 3.88 13.22 1.97
N PRO A 184 3.29 14.37 1.62
CA PRO A 184 1.88 14.40 1.28
C PRO A 184 1.60 13.48 0.08
N ALA A 185 0.56 12.66 0.18
CA ALA A 185 0.20 11.72 -0.88
C ALA A 185 -0.21 12.48 -2.15
N GLU A 186 0.36 12.09 -3.30
CA GLU A 186 -0.03 12.62 -4.60
C GLU A 186 -1.40 12.07 -5.02
N THR A 187 -2.28 12.97 -5.47
CA THR A 187 -3.63 12.62 -5.93
C THR A 187 -3.86 13.02 -7.39
N ALA A 188 -5.00 12.64 -7.94
CA ALA A 188 -5.45 13.10 -9.25
C ALA A 188 -5.55 14.64 -9.37
N VAL A 189 -5.65 15.36 -8.23
CA VAL A 189 -5.88 16.81 -8.18
C VAL A 189 -4.75 17.58 -7.48
N GLY A 190 -3.59 16.95 -7.33
CA GLY A 190 -2.40 17.47 -6.64
C GLY A 190 -2.16 16.83 -5.27
N ALA A 191 -1.12 17.30 -4.57
CA ALA A 191 -0.74 16.78 -3.27
C ALA A 191 -1.85 16.95 -2.22
N ALA A 192 -2.07 15.92 -1.40
CA ALA A 192 -2.92 16.00 -0.23
C ALA A 192 -2.47 17.14 0.69
N ASN A 193 -3.41 17.89 1.26
CA ASN A 193 -3.10 19.08 2.06
C ASN A 193 -3.76 19.07 3.46
N GLY A 194 -4.50 18.01 3.79
CA GLY A 194 -5.18 17.86 5.08
C GLY A 194 -6.32 18.87 5.32
N ARG A 195 -6.73 19.62 4.29
CA ARG A 195 -7.77 20.65 4.36
C ARG A 195 -8.90 20.41 3.36
N THR A 196 -8.56 20.33 2.07
CA THR A 196 -9.53 20.15 0.97
C THR A 196 -9.16 19.00 0.04
N ILE A 197 -7.92 18.51 0.09
CA ILE A 197 -7.46 17.34 -0.67
C ILE A 197 -6.93 16.32 0.34
N PHE A 198 -7.53 15.14 0.33
CA PHE A 198 -7.23 14.02 1.21
C PHE A 198 -6.92 12.77 0.39
N SER A 199 -6.10 11.88 0.94
CA SER A 199 -5.89 10.53 0.41
C SER A 199 -5.84 9.56 1.59
N LEU A 200 -6.75 8.59 1.62
CA LEU A 200 -6.83 7.60 2.69
C LEU A 200 -6.52 6.21 2.15
N ARG A 201 -5.47 5.57 2.68
CA ARG A 201 -4.99 4.26 2.20
C ARG A 201 -5.66 3.07 2.89
N TYR A 202 -6.04 3.20 4.16
CA TYR A 202 -6.55 2.07 4.94
C TYR A 202 -8.09 1.97 4.92
N PRO A 203 -8.68 0.94 4.28
CA PRO A 203 -10.12 0.86 4.07
C PRO A 203 -10.93 0.74 5.36
N LEU A 204 -10.38 0.11 6.41
CA LEU A 204 -11.12 -0.14 7.66
C LEU A 204 -11.17 1.09 8.59
N LYS A 205 -10.34 2.13 8.36
CA LYS A 205 -10.42 3.40 9.09
C LYS A 205 -11.21 4.47 8.32
N LEU A 206 -11.60 4.17 7.09
CA LEU A 206 -12.30 5.10 6.20
C LEU A 206 -13.44 5.83 6.91
N ASP A 207 -14.37 5.09 7.52
CA ASP A 207 -15.58 5.67 8.11
C ASP A 207 -15.24 6.59 9.28
N VAL A 208 -14.32 6.19 10.15
CA VAL A 208 -13.90 7.00 11.30
C VAL A 208 -13.26 8.31 10.84
N GLU A 209 -12.32 8.23 9.89
CA GLU A 209 -11.58 9.40 9.40
C GLU A 209 -12.47 10.32 8.56
N LEU A 210 -13.27 9.75 7.65
CA LEU A 210 -14.15 10.53 6.79
C LEU A 210 -15.32 11.15 7.57
N THR A 211 -15.84 10.48 8.60
CA THR A 211 -16.82 11.07 9.53
C THR A 211 -16.24 12.27 10.25
N ALA A 212 -15.01 12.19 10.76
CA ALA A 212 -14.36 13.32 11.41
C ALA A 212 -14.15 14.52 10.46
N ILE A 213 -13.67 14.25 9.23
CA ILE A 213 -13.48 15.27 8.18
C ILE A 213 -14.83 15.92 7.82
N THR A 214 -15.85 15.10 7.56
CA THR A 214 -17.18 15.56 7.12
C THR A 214 -17.86 16.43 8.17
N LYS A 215 -17.84 16.01 9.45
CA LYS A 215 -18.41 16.80 10.55
C LYS A 215 -17.74 18.17 10.67
N ARG A 216 -16.40 18.20 10.67
CA ARG A 216 -15.63 19.44 10.72
C ARG A 216 -15.99 20.40 9.58
N LEU A 217 -16.11 19.89 8.35
CA LEU A 217 -16.43 20.71 7.18
C LEU A 217 -17.85 21.28 7.24
N LEU A 218 -18.83 20.48 7.65
CA LEU A 218 -20.22 20.92 7.79
C LEU A 218 -20.38 21.98 8.89
N GLU A 219 -19.64 21.84 10.00
CA GLU A 219 -19.58 22.86 11.05
C GLU A 219 -18.97 24.18 10.54
N GLN A 220 -17.84 24.10 9.83
CA GLN A 220 -17.13 25.28 9.29
C GLN A 220 -17.91 26.03 8.19
N HIS A 221 -18.75 25.31 7.43
CA HIS A 221 -19.47 25.85 6.29
C HIS A 221 -21.00 25.76 6.43
N SER A 222 -21.50 25.70 7.66
CA SER A 222 -22.94 25.60 7.95
C SER A 222 -23.76 26.57 7.10
N LYS A 223 -24.84 26.05 6.47
CA LYS A 223 -25.74 26.76 5.53
C LYS A 223 -25.18 27.15 4.17
N ARG A 224 -23.94 26.76 3.83
CA ARG A 224 -23.37 26.96 2.49
C ARG A 224 -23.32 25.64 1.72
N PRO A 225 -23.62 25.66 0.42
CA PRO A 225 -23.46 24.46 -0.41
C PRO A 225 -21.99 24.07 -0.49
N LEU A 226 -21.71 22.77 -0.40
CA LEU A 226 -20.40 22.14 -0.54
C LEU A 226 -20.53 20.82 -1.31
N ALA A 227 -19.42 20.34 -1.87
CA ALA A 227 -19.35 19.07 -2.57
C ALA A 227 -18.12 18.26 -2.14
N LEU A 228 -18.31 16.96 -1.92
CA LEU A 228 -17.25 15.98 -1.69
C LEU A 228 -17.13 15.07 -2.92
N ALA A 229 -15.99 15.11 -3.59
CA ALA A 229 -15.63 14.17 -4.64
C ALA A 229 -14.79 13.03 -4.04
N ILE A 230 -15.27 11.78 -4.14
CA ILE A 230 -14.52 10.58 -3.73
C ILE A 230 -14.07 9.85 -4.99
N TYR A 231 -12.76 9.70 -5.16
CA TYR A 231 -12.14 9.00 -6.27
C TYR A 231 -11.48 7.69 -5.81
N LEU A 232 -12.09 6.56 -6.17
CA LEU A 232 -11.54 5.24 -5.93
C LEU A 232 -10.67 4.84 -7.14
N THR A 233 -9.40 4.53 -6.88
CA THR A 233 -8.39 4.37 -7.94
C THR A 233 -7.42 3.24 -7.61
N GLY A 234 -6.74 2.69 -8.62
CA GLY A 234 -5.65 1.76 -8.37
C GLY A 234 -4.47 2.47 -7.71
N SER A 235 -3.91 1.88 -6.66
CA SER A 235 -2.66 2.34 -6.06
C SER A 235 -1.54 2.47 -7.09
N THR A 236 -0.59 3.33 -6.75
CA THR A 236 0.57 3.62 -7.59
C THR A 236 1.75 2.80 -7.09
N ASP A 237 2.48 2.17 -8.01
CA ASP A 237 3.72 1.48 -7.70
C ASP A 237 4.75 2.51 -7.22
N PRO A 238 5.31 2.37 -6.01
CA PRO A 238 6.23 3.36 -5.46
C PRO A 238 7.57 3.40 -6.20
N THR A 239 7.91 2.36 -6.96
CA THR A 239 9.16 2.26 -7.73
C THR A 239 9.05 2.90 -9.11
N THR A 240 7.89 2.78 -9.78
CA THR A 240 7.69 3.35 -11.13
C THR A 240 6.86 4.64 -11.13
N GLY A 241 6.10 4.91 -10.07
CA GLY A 241 5.13 6.00 -10.04
C GLY A 241 3.89 5.76 -10.91
N GLU A 242 3.70 4.54 -11.42
CA GLU A 242 2.58 4.19 -12.29
C GLU A 242 1.46 3.47 -11.53
N SER A 243 0.20 3.77 -11.85
CA SER A 243 -0.94 3.01 -11.34
C SER A 243 -0.95 1.61 -11.96
N TRP A 244 -1.30 0.59 -11.16
CA TRP A 244 -1.48 -0.76 -11.69
C TRP A 244 -2.72 -0.89 -12.61
N CYS A 245 -3.63 0.10 -12.59
CA CYS A 245 -4.86 0.09 -13.36
C CYS A 245 -4.76 1.05 -14.56
N PRO A 246 -4.68 0.54 -15.81
CA PRO A 246 -4.61 1.38 -17.02
C PRO A 246 -5.79 2.36 -17.14
N ASP A 247 -7.00 1.92 -16.79
CA ASP A 247 -8.20 2.76 -16.84
C ASP A 247 -8.12 3.94 -15.85
N CYS A 248 -7.47 3.75 -14.69
CA CYS A 248 -7.23 4.83 -13.74
C CYS A 248 -6.24 5.87 -14.27
N VAL A 249 -5.26 5.44 -15.08
CA VAL A 249 -4.32 6.36 -15.74
C VAL A 249 -5.08 7.25 -16.74
N LEU A 250 -5.95 6.64 -17.56
CA LEU A 250 -6.77 7.36 -18.53
C LEU A 250 -7.79 8.29 -17.86
N ALA A 251 -8.40 7.86 -16.75
CA ALA A 251 -9.42 8.65 -16.05
C ALA A 251 -8.86 9.85 -15.27
N LYS A 252 -7.59 9.81 -14.84
CA LYS A 252 -6.95 10.85 -14.00
C LYS A 252 -7.16 12.29 -14.51
N PRO A 253 -6.88 12.64 -15.78
CA PRO A 253 -7.12 14.01 -16.29
C PRO A 253 -8.60 14.42 -16.29
N HIS A 254 -9.52 13.49 -16.56
CA HIS A 254 -10.96 13.78 -16.52
C HIS A 254 -11.41 14.04 -15.07
N VAL A 255 -10.95 13.25 -14.10
CA VAL A 255 -11.22 13.47 -12.66
C VAL A 255 -10.71 14.85 -12.23
N ALA A 256 -9.50 15.23 -12.64
CA ALA A 256 -8.94 16.56 -12.36
C ALA A 256 -9.80 17.69 -12.93
N THR A 257 -10.28 17.53 -14.16
CA THR A 257 -11.17 18.49 -14.83
C THR A 257 -12.49 18.65 -14.09
N ARG A 258 -13.16 17.54 -13.73
CA ARG A 258 -14.42 17.56 -12.98
C ARG A 258 -14.26 18.17 -11.60
N PHE A 259 -13.14 17.94 -10.92
CA PHE A 259 -12.89 18.58 -9.64
C PHE A 259 -12.61 20.09 -9.77
N ALA A 260 -11.94 20.53 -10.84
CA ALA A 260 -11.78 21.96 -11.13
C ALA A 260 -13.13 22.65 -11.39
N GLU A 261 -14.07 21.98 -12.06
CA GLU A 261 -15.45 22.46 -12.25
C GLU A 261 -16.19 22.60 -10.91
N LEU A 262 -16.07 21.60 -10.02
CA LEU A 262 -16.61 21.68 -8.66
C LEU A 262 -16.01 22.86 -7.88
N ARG A 263 -14.70 23.09 -7.98
CA ARG A 263 -14.05 24.26 -7.38
C ARG A 263 -14.56 25.58 -7.96
N GLY A 264 -14.80 25.66 -9.27
CA GLY A 264 -15.39 26.85 -9.89
C GLY A 264 -16.81 27.15 -9.37
N LYS A 265 -17.62 26.10 -9.14
CA LYS A 265 -18.99 26.23 -8.68
C LYS A 265 -19.14 26.50 -7.17
N TYR A 266 -18.43 25.73 -6.35
CA TYR A 266 -18.56 25.79 -4.88
C TYR A 266 -17.45 26.65 -4.24
N GLY A 267 -16.35 26.94 -4.94
CA GLY A 267 -15.16 27.61 -4.40
C GLY A 267 -14.16 26.62 -3.79
N GLU A 268 -12.90 27.03 -3.69
CA GLU A 268 -11.77 26.17 -3.30
C GLU A 268 -11.93 25.49 -1.93
N GLU A 269 -12.54 26.19 -0.98
CA GLU A 269 -12.73 25.71 0.40
C GLU A 269 -13.93 24.77 0.56
N ARG A 270 -14.86 24.75 -0.40
CA ARG A 270 -16.12 23.99 -0.31
C ARG A 270 -16.22 22.86 -1.35
N ALA A 271 -15.20 22.69 -2.18
CA ALA A 271 -15.02 21.52 -3.02
C ALA A 271 -13.89 20.66 -2.41
N ILE A 272 -14.27 19.52 -1.86
CA ILE A 272 -13.36 18.62 -1.15
C ILE A 272 -13.10 17.40 -2.02
N PHE A 273 -11.85 16.97 -2.09
CA PHE A 273 -11.42 15.78 -2.81
C PHE A 273 -10.89 14.74 -1.84
N LEU A 274 -11.32 13.50 -2.02
CA LEU A 274 -10.84 12.34 -1.30
C LEU A 274 -10.41 11.27 -2.31
N GLN A 275 -9.13 10.94 -2.34
CA GLN A 275 -8.62 9.78 -3.08
C GLN A 275 -8.58 8.54 -2.18
N LEU A 276 -9.11 7.43 -2.69
CA LEU A 276 -9.05 6.12 -2.05
C LEU A 276 -8.28 5.16 -2.98
N PRO A 277 -6.95 5.12 -2.91
CA PRO A 277 -6.17 4.10 -3.61
C PRO A 277 -6.52 2.71 -3.09
N VAL A 278 -6.58 1.72 -3.97
CA VAL A 278 -6.78 0.31 -3.62
C VAL A 278 -5.58 -0.51 -4.10
N GLU A 279 -5.06 -1.36 -3.22
CA GLU A 279 -3.96 -2.26 -3.55
C GLU A 279 -4.47 -3.43 -4.40
N ARG A 280 -3.80 -3.71 -5.52
CA ARG A 280 -4.23 -4.77 -6.44
C ARG A 280 -4.36 -6.13 -5.75
N ALA A 281 -3.45 -6.44 -4.82
CA ALA A 281 -3.38 -7.72 -4.14
C ALA A 281 -4.55 -7.97 -3.17
N SER A 282 -5.08 -6.93 -2.51
CA SER A 282 -6.24 -7.04 -1.64
C SER A 282 -7.57 -6.93 -2.40
N TYR A 283 -7.56 -6.20 -3.52
CA TYR A 283 -8.74 -5.88 -4.32
C TYR A 283 -9.12 -6.95 -5.36
N LEU A 284 -8.15 -7.45 -6.13
CA LEU A 284 -8.42 -8.26 -7.32
C LEU A 284 -8.98 -9.63 -6.95
N GLY A 285 -10.12 -10.00 -7.53
CA GLY A 285 -10.78 -11.29 -7.27
C GLY A 285 -11.40 -11.42 -5.87
N ASN A 286 -11.37 -10.37 -5.04
CA ASN A 286 -11.93 -10.37 -3.70
C ASN A 286 -13.33 -9.73 -3.68
N PRO A 287 -14.42 -10.50 -3.68
CA PRO A 287 -15.77 -9.94 -3.61
C PRO A 287 -16.09 -9.29 -2.26
N ASN A 288 -15.37 -9.67 -1.19
CA ASN A 288 -15.56 -9.17 0.16
C ASN A 288 -14.65 -7.97 0.48
N PHE A 289 -13.95 -7.42 -0.51
CA PHE A 289 -13.10 -6.25 -0.31
C PHE A 289 -13.92 -5.10 0.31
N PRO A 290 -13.46 -4.43 1.38
CA PRO A 290 -14.32 -3.54 2.17
C PRO A 290 -15.06 -2.47 1.38
N TYR A 291 -14.44 -1.86 0.36
CA TYR A 291 -15.12 -0.85 -0.46
C TYR A 291 -16.22 -1.44 -1.36
N ARG A 292 -16.19 -2.74 -1.69
CA ARG A 292 -17.24 -3.43 -2.44
C ARG A 292 -18.49 -3.63 -1.58
N THR A 293 -18.29 -4.04 -0.33
CA THR A 293 -19.37 -4.36 0.62
C THR A 293 -19.84 -3.14 1.42
N HIS A 294 -19.11 -2.03 1.38
CA HIS A 294 -19.46 -0.78 2.05
C HIS A 294 -20.81 -0.23 1.52
N PRO A 295 -21.75 0.18 2.41
CA PRO A 295 -23.12 0.55 2.04
C PRO A 295 -23.21 1.73 1.06
N THR A 296 -22.33 2.71 1.20
CA THR A 296 -22.27 3.89 0.30
C THR A 296 -21.30 3.72 -0.86
N LEU A 297 -20.07 3.21 -0.65
CA LEU A 297 -19.09 3.12 -1.74
C LEU A 297 -19.48 2.11 -2.81
N GLN A 298 -19.98 0.92 -2.45
CA GLN A 298 -20.42 -0.14 -3.39
C GLN A 298 -19.52 -0.27 -4.63
N LEU A 299 -18.21 -0.44 -4.41
CA LEU A 299 -17.21 -0.40 -5.47
C LEU A 299 -17.36 -1.60 -6.43
N ALA A 300 -17.75 -1.35 -7.68
CA ALA A 300 -17.80 -2.38 -8.72
C ALA A 300 -16.41 -2.56 -9.39
N SER A 301 -15.84 -1.45 -9.84
CA SER A 301 -14.55 -1.36 -10.54
C SER A 301 -13.79 -0.09 -10.16
N VAL A 302 -12.48 -0.09 -10.31
CA VAL A 302 -11.69 1.16 -10.38
C VAL A 302 -11.37 1.46 -11.84
N PRO A 303 -11.37 2.74 -12.27
CA PRO A 303 -11.71 3.93 -11.49
C PRO A 303 -13.21 4.03 -11.17
N THR A 304 -13.55 4.66 -10.04
CA THR A 304 -14.92 5.12 -9.73
C THR A 304 -14.85 6.51 -9.12
N LEU A 305 -15.65 7.45 -9.64
CA LEU A 305 -15.86 8.78 -9.09
C LEU A 305 -17.27 8.86 -8.49
N LEU A 306 -17.34 9.26 -7.22
CA LEU A 306 -18.56 9.66 -6.55
C LEU A 306 -18.52 11.17 -6.28
N VAL A 307 -19.64 11.85 -6.47
CA VAL A 307 -19.80 13.23 -5.99
C VAL A 307 -20.99 13.27 -5.05
N LEU A 308 -20.74 13.77 -3.84
CA LEU A 308 -21.70 13.83 -2.76
C LEU A 308 -21.93 15.27 -2.29
N THR A 309 -23.14 15.56 -1.83
CA THR A 309 -23.54 16.86 -1.26
C THR A 309 -24.23 16.64 0.08
N PRO A 310 -24.29 17.66 0.97
CA PRO A 310 -25.03 17.56 2.22
C PRO A 310 -26.48 17.09 2.02
N ALA A 311 -26.92 16.13 2.85
CA ALA A 311 -28.29 15.66 2.86
C ALA A 311 -29.24 16.74 3.42
N LYS A 312 -30.46 16.83 2.88
CA LYS A 312 -31.47 17.83 3.30
C LYS A 312 -31.93 17.63 4.75
N ASP A 313 -32.00 16.38 5.20
CA ASP A 313 -32.45 15.98 6.54
C ASP A 313 -31.30 15.41 7.39
N ALA A 314 -30.08 15.95 7.23
CA ALA A 314 -28.92 15.47 7.96
C ALA A 314 -29.18 15.47 9.48
N LYS A 315 -29.06 14.29 10.11
CA LYS A 315 -29.14 14.18 11.56
C LYS A 315 -27.90 14.82 12.17
N GLU A 316 -28.04 15.96 12.86
CA GLU A 316 -26.90 16.60 13.55
C GLU A 316 -26.59 15.99 14.92
N LYS A 317 -27.38 15.03 15.41
CA LYS A 317 -27.25 14.44 16.75
C LYS A 317 -27.20 12.92 16.71
N GLY A 318 -26.36 12.35 17.58
CA GLY A 318 -26.16 10.91 17.74
C GLY A 318 -24.88 10.40 17.08
N ASP A 319 -24.74 9.08 17.00
CA ASP A 319 -23.62 8.40 16.34
C ASP A 319 -23.80 8.39 14.81
N VAL A 320 -23.84 9.59 14.23
CA VAL A 320 -24.09 9.80 12.79
C VAL A 320 -22.77 9.69 12.02
N GLN A 321 -22.76 8.91 10.95
CA GLN A 321 -21.61 8.71 10.07
C GLN A 321 -21.63 9.67 8.88
N TRP A 322 -20.48 9.85 8.20
CA TRP A 322 -20.38 10.71 7.01
C TRP A 322 -21.43 10.38 5.94
N HIS A 323 -21.73 9.09 5.76
CA HIS A 323 -22.68 8.63 4.75
C HIS A 323 -24.15 8.87 5.11
N ASP A 324 -24.45 9.25 6.35
CA ASP A 324 -25.79 9.69 6.77
C ASP A 324 -25.95 11.20 6.60
N LEU A 325 -24.83 11.92 6.46
CA LEU A 325 -24.77 13.38 6.32
C LEU A 325 -24.69 13.83 4.86
N LEU A 326 -24.35 12.92 3.95
CA LEU A 326 -24.08 13.21 2.54
C LEU A 326 -24.88 12.28 1.62
N ASP A 327 -25.52 12.87 0.61
CA ASP A 327 -26.18 12.14 -0.47
C ASP A 327 -25.23 11.95 -1.65
N VAL A 328 -25.17 10.75 -2.21
CA VAL A 328 -24.52 10.51 -3.51
C VAL A 328 -25.37 11.12 -4.62
N LYS A 329 -24.81 12.09 -5.37
CA LYS A 329 -25.46 12.71 -6.53
C LYS A 329 -24.90 12.22 -7.86
N VAL A 330 -23.62 11.86 -7.90
CA VAL A 330 -22.95 11.26 -9.06
C VAL A 330 -22.28 9.96 -8.65
N ARG A 331 -22.40 8.93 -9.49
CA ARG A 331 -21.60 7.71 -9.46
C ARG A 331 -21.26 7.31 -10.88
N THR A 332 -19.99 7.24 -11.21
CA THR A 332 -19.55 6.82 -12.55
C THR A 332 -18.18 6.16 -12.53
N CYS A 333 -17.95 5.20 -13.42
CA CYS A 333 -16.62 4.69 -13.77
C CYS A 333 -16.01 5.42 -14.98
N ASP A 334 -16.81 6.26 -15.64
CA ASP A 334 -16.42 7.11 -16.77
C ASP A 334 -16.49 8.57 -16.31
N ALA A 335 -15.36 9.08 -15.82
CA ALA A 335 -15.26 10.45 -15.31
C ALA A 335 -15.47 11.51 -16.40
N ASP A 336 -15.26 11.15 -17.68
CA ASP A 336 -15.50 12.05 -18.80
C ASP A 336 -16.98 12.39 -18.94
N LYS A 337 -17.86 11.42 -18.64
CA LYS A 337 -19.33 11.60 -18.69
C LYS A 337 -19.96 12.12 -17.39
N ALA A 338 -19.16 12.46 -16.38
CA ALA A 338 -19.67 12.94 -15.10
C ALA A 338 -20.23 14.38 -15.24
N ASP A 339 -21.54 14.55 -15.22
CA ASP A 339 -22.13 15.89 -15.12
C ASP A 339 -22.11 16.38 -13.66
N VAL A 340 -21.08 17.16 -13.31
CA VAL A 340 -20.91 17.75 -11.98
C VAL A 340 -21.45 19.18 -11.89
N LEU A 341 -21.83 19.78 -13.03
CA LEU A 341 -22.30 21.16 -13.10
C LEU A 341 -23.81 21.27 -12.87
N SER A 342 -24.59 20.22 -13.12
CA SER A 342 -26.05 20.20 -12.86
C SER A 342 -26.44 19.95 -11.40
N LEU A 343 -25.48 19.69 -10.51
CA LEU A 343 -25.75 19.40 -9.09
C LEU A 343 -26.46 20.56 -8.36
N GLU A 344 -27.57 20.31 -7.67
CA GLU A 344 -28.20 21.35 -6.84
C GLU A 344 -27.40 21.68 -5.57
#